data_AF-A0AAU0QKY0-F1
#
_entry.id   AF-A0AAU0QKY0-F1
#
_cell.length_a   1.000
_cell.length_b   1.000
_cell.length_c   1.000
_cell.angle_alpha   90.00
_cell.angle_beta   90.00
_cell.angle_gamma   90.00
#
_symmetry.space_group_name_H-M   'P 1'
#
loop_
_entity.id
_entity.type
_entity.pdbx_description
1 polymer ?
#
loop_
_entity_poly.entity_id
_entity_poly.type
_entity_poly.pdbx_seq_one_letter_code
_entity_poly.pdbx_strand_id
1 'polypeptide(L)'
;IVFDNRDHDGQMLLSLDAEPIRLICQGDVHYIVDNQLDSFLRSLLNFLVIIICAISFILCSRAIWRAQQLKTITNNFFKVNYRRELNHHDKLEFLNMWYLMIIVNDILIIVGSAIKEQIERKEFAGNQWNVGSVFLGTGNMLVWFGVLRYLGFLR
;
A
#
# COMPACT_ATOMS: atom_id res chain seq x y z
N ILE A 1 -22.08 26.88 7.95
CA ILE A 1 -22.22 28.01 6.99
C ILE A 1 -21.28 29.10 7.46
N VAL A 2 -20.35 29.52 6.62
CA VAL A 2 -19.35 30.56 6.88
C VAL A 2 -19.55 31.65 5.84
N PHE A 3 -19.57 32.89 6.33
CA PHE A 3 -19.63 34.09 5.52
C PHE A 3 -18.28 34.78 5.61
N ASP A 4 -17.55 34.82 4.51
CA ASP A 4 -16.22 35.40 4.43
C ASP A 4 -16.30 36.81 3.83
N ASN A 5 -15.85 37.79 4.60
CA ASN A 5 -15.80 39.20 4.22
C ASN A 5 -14.41 39.80 4.49
N ARG A 6 -13.35 39.00 4.36
CA ARG A 6 -11.98 39.44 4.66
C ARG A 6 -11.48 40.57 3.76
N ASP A 7 -11.93 40.63 2.51
CA ASP A 7 -11.44 41.61 1.53
C ASP A 7 -12.20 42.95 1.57
N HIS A 8 -13.34 43.02 2.30
CA HIS A 8 -14.16 44.22 2.46
C HIS A 8 -14.46 44.98 1.16
N ASP A 9 -14.51 44.27 0.03
CA ASP A 9 -14.63 44.81 -1.33
C ASP A 9 -16.10 44.95 -1.79
N GLY A 10 -17.05 44.68 -0.89
CA GLY A 10 -18.48 44.67 -1.19
C GLY A 10 -18.99 43.32 -1.71
N GLN A 11 -18.14 42.29 -1.80
CA GLN A 11 -18.52 40.93 -2.16
C GLN A 11 -18.24 39.97 -0.98
N MET A 12 -19.27 39.25 -0.54
CA MET A 12 -19.15 38.31 0.59
C MET A 12 -19.21 36.87 0.07
N LEU A 13 -18.16 36.08 0.32
CA LEU A 13 -18.11 34.68 -0.09
C LEU A 13 -18.88 33.82 0.91
N LEU A 14 -19.69 32.90 0.42
CA LEU A 14 -20.56 32.05 1.23
C LEU A 14 -20.15 30.60 1.04
N SER A 15 -19.76 29.92 2.12
CA SER A 15 -19.43 28.49 2.10
C SER A 15 -20.26 27.72 3.12
N LEU A 16 -20.77 26.56 2.71
CA LEU A 16 -21.41 25.60 3.62
C LEU A 16 -20.50 24.38 3.69
N ASP A 17 -19.85 24.22 4.83
CA ASP A 17 -19.15 22.99 5.19
C ASP A 17 -20.05 22.15 6.09
N ALA A 18 -20.17 20.87 5.79
CA ALA A 18 -21.00 19.91 6.50
C ALA A 18 -20.19 18.63 6.69
N GLU A 19 -19.77 18.37 7.93
CA GLU A 19 -18.97 17.19 8.25
C GLU A 19 -19.88 15.97 8.45
N PRO A 20 -19.77 14.91 7.64
CA PRO A 20 -20.62 13.74 7.75
C PRO A 20 -20.23 12.89 8.96
N ILE A 21 -21.18 12.64 9.86
CA ILE A 21 -21.01 11.77 11.03
C ILE A 21 -21.79 10.48 10.77
N ARG A 22 -21.13 9.32 10.87
CA ARG A 22 -21.81 8.02 10.88
C ARG A 22 -22.39 7.77 12.27
N LEU A 23 -23.68 7.45 12.31
CA LEU A 23 -24.41 7.12 13.54
C LEU A 23 -24.92 5.68 13.44
N ILE A 24 -24.76 4.90 14.49
CA ILE A 24 -25.40 3.58 14.62
C ILE A 24 -26.86 3.81 14.98
N CYS A 25 -27.77 3.53 14.05
CA CYS A 25 -29.21 3.59 14.32
C CYS A 25 -29.65 2.41 15.19
N GLN A 26 -30.01 2.67 16.45
CA GLN A 26 -30.64 1.70 17.35
C GLN A 26 -32.16 1.70 17.14
N GLY A 27 -32.63 1.06 16.07
CA GLY A 27 -34.04 0.85 15.79
C GLY A 27 -34.38 -0.64 15.75
N ASP A 28 -35.68 -0.98 15.82
CA ASP A 28 -36.14 -2.35 15.65
C ASP A 28 -36.09 -2.72 14.15
N VAL A 29 -34.90 -3.05 13.71
CA VAL A 29 -34.61 -3.47 12.34
C VAL A 29 -34.59 -4.98 12.37
N HIS A 30 -35.62 -5.60 11.79
CA HIS A 30 -35.60 -7.00 11.39
C HIS A 30 -34.48 -7.19 10.35
N TYR A 31 -33.23 -7.28 10.83
CA TYR A 31 -32.09 -7.64 10.00
C TYR A 31 -32.20 -9.12 9.69
N ILE A 32 -32.65 -9.40 8.47
CA ILE A 32 -32.45 -10.70 7.84
C ILE A 32 -30.93 -10.98 7.90
N VAL A 33 -30.58 -12.20 8.30
CA VAL A 33 -29.29 -12.64 8.88
C VAL A 33 -28.07 -12.57 7.92
N ASP A 34 -28.10 -11.77 6.87
CA ASP A 34 -27.05 -11.73 5.83
C ASP A 34 -25.79 -10.94 6.22
N ASN A 35 -25.91 -9.94 7.10
CA ASN A 35 -24.78 -9.03 7.40
C ASN A 35 -23.63 -9.68 8.19
N GLN A 36 -23.91 -10.69 9.02
CA GLN A 36 -22.87 -11.32 9.85
C GLN A 36 -21.93 -12.21 9.03
N LEU A 37 -22.48 -12.96 8.06
CA LEU A 37 -21.68 -13.78 7.16
C LEU A 37 -20.82 -12.91 6.23
N ASP A 38 -21.38 -11.83 5.67
CA ASP A 38 -20.61 -10.89 4.84
C ASP A 38 -19.48 -10.22 5.64
N SER A 39 -19.75 -9.76 6.86
CA SER A 39 -18.71 -9.17 7.74
C SER A 39 -17.60 -10.17 8.07
N PHE A 40 -17.95 -11.43 8.37
CA PHE A 40 -16.97 -12.48 8.63
C PHE A 40 -16.11 -12.78 7.39
N LEU A 41 -16.73 -12.93 6.22
CA LEU A 41 -16.02 -13.21 4.96
C LEU A 41 -15.08 -12.06 4.58
N ARG A 42 -15.49 -10.80 4.79
CA ARG A 42 -14.64 -9.63 4.53
C ARG A 42 -13.41 -9.59 5.44
N SER A 43 -13.60 -9.81 6.74
CA SER A 43 -12.48 -9.86 7.69
C SER A 43 -11.53 -11.01 7.34
N LEU A 44 -12.06 -12.19 7.03
CA LEU A 44 -11.26 -13.34 6.59
C LEU A 44 -10.42 -13.01 5.35
N LEU A 45 -11.03 -12.37 4.34
CA LEU A 45 -10.34 -11.96 3.13
C LEU A 45 -9.24 -10.93 3.43
N ASN A 46 -9.49 -9.93 4.28
CA ASN A 46 -8.47 -8.95 4.69
C ASN A 46 -7.26 -9.66 5.34
N PHE A 47 -7.49 -10.62 6.23
CA PHE A 47 -6.42 -11.40 6.85
C PHE A 47 -5.64 -12.24 5.84
N LEU A 48 -6.31 -12.91 4.89
CA LEU A 48 -5.64 -13.68 3.85
C LEU A 48 -4.76 -12.79 2.97
N VAL A 49 -5.23 -11.61 2.58
CA VAL A 49 -4.44 -10.64 1.80
C VAL A 49 -3.18 -10.22 2.55
N ILE A 50 -3.29 -9.90 3.84
CA ILE A 50 -2.14 -9.52 4.67
C ILE A 50 -1.12 -10.67 4.76
N ILE A 51 -1.58 -11.91 4.93
CA ILE A 51 -0.70 -13.08 5.00
C ILE A 51 0.04 -13.29 3.67
N ILE A 52 -0.66 -13.20 2.53
CA ILE A 52 -0.05 -13.37 1.20
C ILE A 52 0.99 -12.27 0.95
N CYS A 53 0.67 -11.02 1.24
CA CYS A 53 1.62 -9.90 1.13
C CYS A 53 2.81 -10.06 2.08
N ALA A 54 2.62 -10.55 3.30
CA ALA A 54 3.72 -10.79 4.24
C ALA A 54 4.68 -11.88 3.73
N ILE A 55 4.14 -12.98 3.18
CA ILE A 55 4.95 -14.04 2.57
C ILE A 55 5.73 -13.49 1.36
N SER A 56 5.06 -12.75 0.47
CA SER A 56 5.69 -12.08 -0.68
C SER A 56 6.84 -11.17 -0.25
N PHE A 57 6.60 -10.31 0.75
CA PHE A 57 7.58 -9.39 1.29
C PHE A 57 8.83 -10.10 1.81
N ILE A 58 8.65 -11.19 2.58
CA ILE A 58 9.77 -11.99 3.12
C ILE A 58 10.56 -12.64 1.98
N LEU A 59 9.88 -13.22 0.99
CA LEU A 59 10.53 -13.87 -0.15
C LEU A 59 11.32 -12.87 -1.00
N CYS A 60 10.74 -11.70 -1.31
CA CYS A 60 11.40 -10.64 -2.07
C CYS A 60 12.58 -10.04 -1.30
N SER A 61 12.42 -9.81 0.01
CA SER A 61 13.51 -9.32 0.86
C SER A 61 14.68 -10.30 0.91
N ARG A 62 14.40 -11.60 1.02
CA ARG A 62 15.44 -12.66 0.95
C ARG A 62 16.14 -12.69 -0.42
N ALA A 63 15.42 -12.48 -1.51
CA ALA A 63 16.00 -12.42 -2.84
C ALA A 63 16.97 -11.23 -2.99
N ILE A 64 16.57 -10.04 -2.54
CA ILE A 64 17.42 -8.85 -2.54
C ILE A 64 18.64 -9.05 -1.64
N TRP A 65 18.46 -9.63 -0.46
CA TRP A 65 19.57 -9.94 0.44
C TRP A 65 20.62 -10.83 -0.22
N ARG A 66 20.19 -11.91 -0.87
CA ARG A 66 21.09 -12.80 -1.62
C ARG A 66 21.79 -12.07 -2.77
N ALA A 67 21.09 -11.22 -3.51
CA ALA A 67 21.67 -10.43 -4.58
C ALA A 67 22.76 -9.47 -4.07
N GLN A 68 22.55 -8.85 -2.90
CA GLN A 68 23.53 -7.99 -2.25
C GLN A 68 24.77 -8.76 -1.75
N GLN A 69 24.56 -9.97 -1.21
CA GLN A 69 25.66 -10.86 -0.86
C GLN A 69 26.49 -11.20 -2.11
N LEU A 70 25.83 -11.57 -3.21
CA LEU A 70 26.48 -11.87 -4.48
C LEU A 70 27.27 -10.65 -5.00
N LYS A 71 26.69 -9.46 -4.96
CA LYS A 71 27.39 -8.20 -5.33
C LYS A 71 28.68 -8.02 -4.54
N THR A 72 28.66 -8.30 -3.24
CA THR A 72 29.82 -8.14 -2.35
C THR A 72 30.91 -9.16 -2.67
N ILE A 73 30.53 -10.42 -2.89
CA ILE A 73 31.46 -11.51 -3.25
C ILE A 73 32.10 -11.20 -4.62
N THR A 74 31.31 -10.83 -5.62
CA THR A 74 31.81 -10.48 -6.96
C THR A 74 32.74 -9.27 -6.91
N ASN A 75 32.39 -8.22 -6.15
CA ASN A 75 33.26 -7.06 -6.02
C ASN A 75 34.60 -7.41 -5.36
N ASN A 76 34.60 -8.27 -4.34
CA ASN A 76 35.85 -8.73 -3.72
C ASN A 76 36.67 -9.60 -4.68
N PHE A 77 36.03 -10.48 -5.46
CA PHE A 77 36.70 -11.28 -6.49
C PHE A 77 37.39 -10.39 -7.54
N PHE A 78 36.74 -9.31 -7.99
CA PHE A 78 37.34 -8.38 -8.96
C PHE A 78 38.52 -7.59 -8.37
N LYS A 79 38.42 -7.17 -7.11
CA LYS A 79 39.54 -6.50 -6.41
C LYS A 79 40.77 -7.39 -6.30
N VAL A 80 40.59 -8.68 -5.98
CA VAL A 80 41.71 -9.61 -5.79
C VAL A 80 42.37 -9.98 -7.11
N ASN A 81 41.59 -10.34 -8.13
CA ASN A 81 42.13 -10.87 -9.39
C ASN A 81 42.55 -9.79 -10.40
N TYR A 82 41.79 -8.69 -10.47
CA TYR A 82 41.98 -7.65 -11.49
C TYR A 82 42.45 -6.31 -10.90
N ARG A 83 42.65 -6.21 -9.58
CA ARG A 83 43.02 -4.97 -8.85
C ARG A 83 42.13 -3.77 -9.18
N ARG A 84 40.89 -4.03 -9.57
CA ARG A 84 39.91 -3.01 -9.95
C ARG A 84 38.58 -3.31 -9.27
N GLU A 85 37.88 -2.27 -8.85
CA GLU A 85 36.52 -2.40 -8.33
C GLU A 85 35.47 -2.42 -9.47
N LEU A 86 34.32 -3.04 -9.23
CA LEU A 86 33.19 -2.89 -10.16
C LEU A 86 32.73 -1.43 -10.23
N ASN A 87 32.36 -1.01 -11.43
CA ASN A 87 31.78 0.29 -11.65
C ASN A 87 30.42 0.42 -10.94
N HIS A 88 30.00 1.65 -10.66
CA HIS A 88 28.72 1.89 -9.98
C HIS A 88 27.53 1.38 -10.78
N HIS A 89 27.60 1.46 -12.12
CA HIS A 89 26.54 0.97 -13.00
C HIS A 89 26.36 -0.55 -12.88
N ASP A 90 27.45 -1.30 -12.99
CA ASP A 90 27.45 -2.77 -12.87
C ASP A 90 26.99 -3.22 -11.47
N LYS A 91 27.32 -2.46 -10.43
CA LYS A 91 26.83 -2.71 -9.05
C LYS A 91 25.31 -2.55 -8.93
N LEU A 92 24.69 -1.67 -9.71
CA LEU A 92 23.24 -1.45 -9.72
C LEU A 92 22.49 -2.56 -10.47
N GLU A 93 23.14 -3.23 -11.42
CA GLU A 93 22.53 -4.36 -12.15
C GLU A 93 22.20 -5.55 -11.22
N PHE A 94 22.94 -5.71 -10.12
CA PHE A 94 22.61 -6.68 -9.07
C PHE A 94 21.31 -6.35 -8.31
N LEU A 95 20.84 -5.09 -8.34
CA LEU A 95 19.61 -4.67 -7.70
C LEU A 95 18.44 -4.75 -8.70
N ASN A 96 17.58 -5.75 -8.54
CA ASN A 96 16.38 -5.86 -9.35
C ASN A 96 15.30 -4.88 -8.84
N MET A 97 15.08 -3.80 -9.60
CA MET A 97 14.10 -2.76 -9.30
C MET A 97 12.66 -3.28 -9.19
N TRP A 98 12.33 -4.39 -9.87
CA TRP A 98 11.01 -5.01 -9.75
C TRP A 98 10.75 -5.58 -8.36
N TYR A 99 11.75 -6.19 -7.72
CA TYR A 99 11.59 -6.69 -6.35
C TYR A 99 11.42 -5.54 -5.35
N LEU A 100 12.12 -4.41 -5.56
CA LEU A 100 11.97 -3.23 -4.72
C LEU A 100 10.55 -2.66 -4.82
N MET A 101 9.98 -2.60 -6.02
CA MET A 101 8.61 -2.17 -6.22
C MET A 101 7.59 -3.12 -5.56
N ILE A 102 7.78 -4.45 -5.64
CA ILE A 102 6.92 -5.42 -4.97
C ILE A 102 6.95 -5.22 -3.44
N ILE A 103 8.13 -4.96 -2.87
CA ILE A 103 8.28 -4.68 -1.44
C ILE A 103 7.50 -3.42 -1.02
N VAL A 104 7.63 -2.33 -1.79
CA VAL A 104 6.87 -1.09 -1.53
C VAL A 104 5.37 -1.36 -1.63
N ASN A 105 4.94 -2.14 -2.63
CA ASN A 105 3.56 -2.53 -2.81
C ASN A 105 3.00 -3.33 -1.62
N ASP A 106 3.74 -4.34 -1.16
CA ASP A 106 3.34 -5.17 -0.02
C ASP A 106 3.15 -4.30 1.25
N ILE A 107 4.03 -3.32 1.49
CA ILE A 107 3.89 -2.38 2.62
C ILE A 107 2.59 -1.56 2.48
N LEU A 108 2.30 -1.00 1.31
CA LEU A 108 1.09 -0.19 1.07
C LEU A 108 -0.18 -1.01 1.29
N ILE A 109 -0.23 -2.25 0.78
CA ILE A 109 -1.39 -3.13 0.92
C ILE A 109 -1.57 -3.61 2.37
N ILE A 110 -0.48 -3.91 3.10
CA ILE A 110 -0.56 -4.30 4.52
C ILE A 110 -1.10 -3.14 5.35
N VAL A 111 -0.57 -1.93 5.18
CA VAL A 111 -1.03 -0.73 5.90
C VAL A 111 -2.47 -0.39 5.54
N GLY A 112 -2.81 -0.41 4.24
CA GLY A 112 -4.16 -0.13 3.75
C GLY A 112 -5.20 -1.13 4.28
N SER A 113 -4.88 -2.43 4.27
CA SER A 113 -5.74 -3.50 4.80
C SER A 113 -5.90 -3.39 6.32
N ALA A 114 -4.83 -3.03 7.05
CA ALA A 114 -4.88 -2.84 8.50
C ALA A 114 -5.74 -1.62 8.89
N ILE A 115 -5.71 -0.54 8.11
CA ILE A 115 -6.59 0.63 8.31
C ILE A 115 -8.04 0.25 8.01
N LYS A 116 -8.29 -0.47 6.92
CA LYS A 116 -9.64 -0.92 6.54
C LYS A 116 -10.28 -1.79 7.64
N GLU A 117 -9.55 -2.75 8.18
CA GLU A 117 -10.02 -3.60 9.29
C GLU A 117 -10.32 -2.77 10.56
N GLN A 118 -9.52 -1.74 10.86
CA GLN A 118 -9.76 -0.84 11.98
C GLN A 118 -11.04 -0.02 11.80
N ILE A 119 -11.31 0.45 10.58
CA ILE A 119 -12.54 1.19 10.26
C ILE A 119 -13.77 0.28 10.39
N GLU A 120 -13.68 -0.97 9.91
CA GLU A 120 -14.75 -1.96 10.05
C GLU A 120 -15.02 -2.34 11.51
N ARG A 121 -14.00 -2.34 12.38
CA ARG A 121 -14.14 -2.73 13.81
C ARG A 121 -14.48 -1.60 14.78
N LYS A 122 -14.01 -0.38 14.54
CA LYS A 122 -14.04 0.70 15.55
C LYS A 122 -14.70 2.00 15.07
N GLU A 123 -15.34 1.99 13.90
CA GLU A 123 -16.12 3.13 13.36
C GLU A 123 -15.40 4.49 13.44
N PHE A 124 -14.10 4.52 13.16
CA PHE A 124 -13.33 5.77 13.24
C PHE A 124 -13.50 6.67 12.02
N ALA A 125 -13.44 7.99 12.31
CA ALA A 125 -13.78 9.12 11.43
C ALA A 125 -12.95 9.25 10.14
N GLY A 126 -13.50 10.02 9.19
CA GLY A 126 -13.16 10.06 7.76
C GLY A 126 -11.70 10.27 7.35
N ASN A 127 -10.82 10.80 8.21
CA ASN A 127 -9.39 10.95 7.87
C ASN A 127 -8.69 9.60 7.65
N GLN A 128 -9.04 8.57 8.41
CA GLN A 128 -8.49 7.22 8.20
C GLN A 128 -8.97 6.59 6.91
N TRP A 129 -10.20 6.91 6.47
CA TRP A 129 -10.75 6.42 5.20
C TRP A 129 -9.99 6.98 4.00
N ASN A 130 -9.72 8.28 3.99
CA ASN A 130 -8.93 8.92 2.92
C ASN A 130 -7.54 8.29 2.81
N VAL A 131 -6.85 8.14 3.94
CA VAL A 131 -5.52 7.53 3.96
C VAL A 131 -5.55 6.05 3.52
N GLY A 132 -6.49 5.25 4.04
CA GLY A 132 -6.62 3.84 3.68
C GLY A 132 -6.97 3.63 2.21
N SER A 133 -7.87 4.46 1.65
CA SER A 133 -8.26 4.39 0.24
C SER A 133 -7.11 4.72 -0.71
N VAL A 134 -6.26 5.70 -0.37
CA VAL A 134 -5.05 6.02 -1.15
C VAL A 134 -4.05 4.88 -1.11
N PHE A 135 -3.79 4.28 0.06
CA PHE A 135 -2.85 3.15 0.18
C PHE A 135 -3.31 1.91 -0.59
N LEU A 136 -4.59 1.54 -0.50
CA LEU A 136 -5.14 0.41 -1.25
C LEU A 136 -5.20 0.71 -2.75
N GLY A 137 -5.56 1.93 -3.15
CA GLY A 137 -5.63 2.34 -4.55
C GLY A 137 -4.26 2.35 -5.24
N THR A 138 -3.28 3.02 -4.61
CA THR A 138 -1.88 3.04 -5.10
C THR A 138 -1.27 1.63 -5.09
N GLY A 139 -1.54 0.84 -4.07
CA GLY A 139 -1.15 -0.56 -4.02
C GLY A 139 -1.71 -1.36 -5.21
N ASN A 140 -3.01 -1.29 -5.48
CA ASN A 140 -3.60 -2.01 -6.60
C ASN A 140 -2.99 -1.60 -7.95
N MET A 141 -2.74 -0.30 -8.16
CA MET A 141 -2.09 0.19 -9.38
C MET A 141 -0.68 -0.40 -9.57
N LEU A 142 0.12 -0.48 -8.50
CA LEU A 142 1.47 -1.05 -8.55
C LEU A 142 1.46 -2.58 -8.79
N VAL A 143 0.44 -3.30 -8.31
CA VAL A 143 0.27 -4.73 -8.62
C VAL A 143 0.12 -4.93 -10.12
N TRP A 144 -0.76 -4.16 -10.77
CA TRP A 144 -0.96 -4.22 -12.21
C TRP A 144 0.29 -3.84 -13.01
N PHE A 145 1.02 -2.83 -12.55
CA PHE A 145 2.32 -2.52 -13.14
C PHE A 145 3.30 -3.70 -12.98
N GLY A 146 3.28 -4.40 -11.85
CA GLY A 146 4.06 -5.61 -11.61
C GLY A 146 3.78 -6.76 -12.59
N VAL A 147 2.59 -6.83 -13.18
CA VAL A 147 2.27 -7.83 -14.22
C VAL A 147 3.13 -7.64 -15.46
N LEU A 148 3.54 -6.41 -15.79
CA LEU A 148 4.43 -6.11 -16.93
C LEU A 148 5.78 -6.86 -16.84
N ARG A 149 6.24 -7.17 -15.62
CA ARG A 149 7.43 -8.01 -15.41
C ARG A 149 7.32 -9.35 -16.13
N TYR A 150 6.14 -9.97 -16.12
CA TYR A 150 5.93 -11.29 -16.70
C TYR A 150 5.84 -11.26 -18.22
N LEU A 151 5.38 -10.15 -18.80
CA LEU A 151 5.35 -9.99 -20.27
C LEU A 151 6.74 -9.96 -20.89
N GLY A 152 7.75 -9.51 -20.14
CA GLY A 152 9.14 -9.50 -20.60
C GLY A 152 9.76 -10.88 -20.80
N PHE A 153 9.15 -11.96 -20.29
CA PHE A 153 9.65 -13.33 -20.45
C PHE A 153 9.19 -14.01 -21.75
N LEU A 154 8.28 -13.41 -22.52
CA LEU A 154 7.70 -13.99 -23.73
C LEU A 154 8.49 -13.63 -25.02
N ARG A 155 9.78 -13.35 -24.91
CA ARG A 155 10.66 -13.07 -26.06
C ARG A 155 11.79 -14.08 -26.17
#